data_AF-A0A3S1HXM3-F1
#
_entry.id   AF-A0A3S1HXM3-F1
#
_cell.length_a   1.000
_cell.length_b   1.000
_cell.length_c   1.000
_cell.angle_alpha   90.00
_cell.angle_beta   90.00
_cell.angle_gamma   90.00
#
_symmetry.space_group_name_H-M   'P 1'
#
loop_
_entity.id
_entity.type
_entity.pdbx_description
1 polymer ?
#
loop_
_entity_poly.entity_id
_entity_poly.type
_entity_poly.pdbx_seq_one_letter_code
_entity_poly.pdbx_strand_id
1 'polypeptide(L)'
;MSTLMCASLCGNVCGMFHHSPVTNECSTFREKSYDSGVVLSADPDWTTSYRQNHAAVEQGDWTMVFRAQKEIGVSVWDTWNNAGVHDDNPIPSDFPFACLRLADYSSCDRHFRSHILDNWVGIKEVRFSFIKENSEVAFVLFNGTDTSRDSWFSQDRILDSSWYPHLINEVTLTETGIYGHYNLQYVARRFYLFGPHNGCADDWVYTMVIDRTNEPCLDSGNWHIPPFQSMPTFYYSPTSLGRASLRTDKAYPLAQTADVLAVHVKFA
;
A
#
# COMPACT_ATOMS: atom_id res chain seq x y z
N MET A 1 -8.58 38.88 8.13
CA MET A 1 -7.83 37.71 8.59
C MET A 1 -7.07 37.16 7.40
N SER A 2 -5.74 37.20 7.47
CA SER A 2 -4.87 36.66 6.42
C SER A 2 -4.64 35.16 6.62
N THR A 3 -4.16 34.47 5.58
CA THR A 3 -3.72 33.07 5.66
C THR A 3 -2.66 32.87 6.74
N LEU A 4 -1.72 33.83 6.89
CA LEU A 4 -0.71 33.84 7.95
C LEU A 4 -1.33 33.91 9.36
N MET A 5 -2.39 34.71 9.55
CA MET A 5 -3.11 34.74 10.83
C MET A 5 -3.79 33.40 11.10
N CYS A 6 -4.41 32.79 10.08
CA CYS A 6 -5.06 31.49 10.24
C CYS A 6 -4.04 30.37 10.55
N ALA A 7 -2.88 30.39 9.89
CA ALA A 7 -1.75 29.49 10.20
C ALA A 7 -1.25 29.67 11.64
N SER A 8 -1.16 30.91 12.12
CA SER A 8 -0.80 31.22 13.51
C SER A 8 -1.81 30.66 14.52
N LEU A 9 -3.11 30.76 14.23
CA LEU A 9 -4.18 30.17 15.04
C LEU A 9 -4.10 28.64 15.07
N CYS A 10 -3.76 28.04 13.94
CA CYS A 10 -3.54 26.61 13.79
C CYS A 10 -2.38 26.13 14.68
N GLY A 11 -1.25 26.85 14.66
CA GLY A 11 -0.10 26.61 15.53
C GLY A 11 0.39 25.16 15.50
N ASN A 12 0.62 24.58 16.68
CA ASN A 12 1.08 23.19 16.85
C ASN A 12 -0.05 22.19 17.17
N VAL A 13 -1.30 22.65 17.22
CA VAL A 13 -2.43 21.87 17.77
C VAL A 13 -3.41 21.39 16.70
N CYS A 14 -3.25 21.86 15.47
CA CYS A 14 -4.06 21.47 14.33
C CYS A 14 -3.27 20.56 13.37
N GLY A 15 -3.98 19.76 12.58
CA GLY A 15 -3.42 19.08 11.40
C GLY A 15 -3.58 19.91 10.13
N MET A 16 -4.65 20.71 10.04
CA MET A 16 -4.97 21.55 8.88
C MET A 16 -5.85 22.75 9.26
N PHE A 17 -5.93 23.73 8.36
CA PHE A 17 -6.84 24.86 8.45
C PHE A 17 -7.42 25.24 7.09
N HIS A 18 -8.61 25.83 7.11
CA HIS A 18 -9.25 26.44 5.96
C HIS A 18 -9.30 27.95 6.14
N HIS A 19 -9.04 28.68 5.07
CA HIS A 19 -9.13 30.13 5.03
C HIS A 19 -9.95 30.57 3.83
N SER A 20 -10.96 31.41 4.07
CA SER A 20 -11.69 32.08 2.99
C SER A 20 -11.28 33.56 2.91
N PRO A 21 -10.68 34.02 1.81
CA PRO A 21 -10.45 35.45 1.60
C PRO A 21 -11.75 36.21 1.31
N VAL A 22 -12.81 35.52 0.88
CA VAL A 22 -14.11 36.11 0.54
C VAL A 22 -14.92 36.43 1.80
N THR A 23 -15.05 35.46 2.71
CA THR A 23 -15.81 35.65 3.97
C THR A 23 -14.94 36.14 5.11
N ASN A 24 -13.61 36.16 4.93
CA ASN A 24 -12.63 36.54 5.93
C ASN A 24 -12.59 35.60 7.15
N GLU A 25 -12.99 34.34 6.96
CA GLU A 25 -13.10 33.30 7.99
C GLU A 25 -11.90 32.36 8.02
N CYS A 26 -11.69 31.74 9.19
CA CYS A 26 -10.64 30.75 9.44
C CYS A 26 -11.24 29.62 10.25
N SER A 27 -11.03 28.39 9.81
CA SER A 27 -11.46 27.17 10.49
C SER A 27 -10.26 26.27 10.67
N THR A 28 -9.98 25.83 11.89
CA THR A 28 -8.86 24.94 12.21
C THR A 28 -9.38 23.55 12.57
N PHE A 29 -8.65 22.51 12.16
CA PHE A 29 -9.02 21.12 12.36
C PHE A 29 -7.87 20.38 13.04
N ARG A 30 -8.19 19.45 13.95
CA ARG A 30 -7.16 18.63 14.61
C ARG A 30 -6.66 17.53 13.68
N GLU A 31 -7.57 17.06 12.85
CA GLU A 31 -7.39 16.06 11.82
C GLU A 31 -6.38 16.53 10.79
N LYS A 32 -5.64 15.58 10.23
CA LYS A 32 -4.74 15.80 9.10
C LYS A 32 -5.49 15.47 7.81
N SER A 33 -5.08 16.07 6.70
CA SER A 33 -5.73 15.87 5.38
C SER A 33 -5.76 14.41 4.88
N TYR A 34 -4.88 13.58 5.44
CA TYR A 34 -4.73 12.16 5.12
C TYR A 34 -5.32 11.22 6.18
N ASP A 35 -5.94 11.75 7.25
CA ASP A 35 -6.57 10.91 8.27
C ASP A 35 -7.82 10.21 7.70
N SER A 36 -8.05 8.98 8.16
CA SER A 36 -9.23 8.20 7.77
C SER A 36 -10.52 8.92 8.21
N GLY A 37 -11.51 8.98 7.32
CA GLY A 37 -12.79 9.66 7.56
C GLY A 37 -12.81 11.14 7.19
N VAL A 38 -11.67 11.74 6.83
CA VAL A 38 -11.62 13.13 6.34
C VAL A 38 -12.07 13.17 4.88
N VAL A 39 -13.21 13.82 4.64
CA VAL A 39 -13.71 14.11 3.28
C VAL A 39 -13.30 15.52 2.91
N LEU A 40 -12.57 15.66 1.79
CA LEU A 40 -12.19 16.95 1.24
C LEU A 40 -13.09 17.28 0.06
N SER A 41 -13.78 18.41 0.13
CA SER A 41 -14.56 18.97 -0.99
C SER A 41 -13.90 20.24 -1.49
N ALA A 42 -13.80 20.40 -2.81
CA ALA A 42 -13.33 21.63 -3.41
C ALA A 42 -14.41 22.72 -3.31
N ASP A 43 -14.01 23.89 -2.83
CA ASP A 43 -14.82 25.10 -2.81
C ASP A 43 -13.93 26.26 -3.30
N PRO A 44 -14.33 27.01 -4.35
CA PRO A 44 -13.50 28.08 -4.92
C PRO A 44 -13.24 29.23 -3.95
N ASP A 45 -14.08 29.41 -2.92
CA ASP A 45 -13.96 30.50 -1.96
C ASP A 45 -13.10 30.11 -0.74
N TRP A 46 -12.65 28.86 -0.66
CA TRP A 46 -11.88 28.33 0.47
C TRP A 46 -10.55 27.75 0.02
N THR A 47 -9.50 28.10 0.76
CA THR A 47 -8.18 27.48 0.62
C THR A 47 -7.91 26.56 1.80
N THR A 48 -7.63 25.29 1.51
CA THR A 48 -7.13 24.33 2.49
C THR A 48 -5.62 24.44 2.60
N SER A 49 -5.11 24.49 3.82
CA SER A 49 -3.69 24.55 4.11
C SER A 49 -3.38 23.66 5.32
N TYR A 50 -2.14 23.22 5.41
CA TYR A 50 -1.70 22.24 6.39
C TYR A 50 -0.29 22.56 6.82
N ARG A 51 0.09 22.04 7.99
CA ARG A 51 1.45 22.16 8.47
C ARG A 51 2.32 21.15 7.73
N GLN A 52 3.50 21.57 7.27
CA GLN A 52 4.50 20.64 6.77
C GLN A 52 4.84 19.63 7.88
N ASN A 53 4.53 18.36 7.63
CA ASN A 53 4.65 17.33 8.64
C ASN A 53 6.08 16.79 8.66
N HIS A 54 6.82 17.07 9.73
CA HIS A 54 8.16 16.53 10.01
C HIS A 54 8.07 15.23 10.84
N ALA A 55 7.08 14.40 10.56
CA ALA A 55 6.85 13.15 11.24
C ALA A 55 6.39 12.09 10.23
N ALA A 56 6.43 10.84 10.66
CA ALA A 56 5.87 9.74 9.90
C ALA A 56 4.35 9.89 9.73
N VAL A 57 3.80 9.14 8.78
CA VAL A 57 2.37 9.15 8.48
C VAL A 57 1.68 8.13 9.38
N GLU A 58 1.02 8.62 10.42
CA GLU A 58 0.39 7.82 11.46
C GLU A 58 -1.13 7.73 11.28
N GLN A 59 -1.69 6.55 11.55
CA GLN A 59 -3.12 6.24 11.55
C GLN A 59 -3.45 5.43 12.81
N GLY A 60 -3.82 6.11 13.89
CA GLY A 60 -3.93 5.49 15.22
C GLY A 60 -2.57 4.98 15.70
N ASP A 61 -2.51 3.73 16.15
CA ASP A 61 -1.27 3.09 16.64
C ASP A 61 -0.39 2.53 15.50
N TRP A 62 -0.76 2.78 14.24
CA TRP A 62 -0.06 2.28 13.07
C TRP A 62 0.65 3.42 12.35
N THR A 63 1.86 3.14 11.87
CA THR A 63 2.62 4.05 11.02
C THR A 63 2.73 3.46 9.62
N MET A 64 2.25 4.18 8.61
CA MET A 64 2.41 3.76 7.21
C MET A 64 3.87 3.94 6.80
N VAL A 65 4.51 2.86 6.33
CA VAL A 65 5.91 2.87 5.88
C VAL A 65 6.04 2.77 4.37
N PHE A 66 5.01 2.24 3.72
CA PHE A 66 4.97 2.12 2.27
C PHE A 66 3.53 2.08 1.76
N ARG A 67 3.27 2.69 0.62
CA ARG A 67 1.99 2.56 -0.08
C ARG A 67 2.21 2.66 -1.57
N ALA A 68 1.70 1.69 -2.32
CA ALA A 68 1.79 1.66 -3.77
C ALA A 68 0.41 1.78 -4.43
N GLN A 69 0.37 2.52 -5.54
CA GLN A 69 -0.82 2.72 -6.39
C GLN A 69 -0.77 1.79 -7.60
N LYS A 70 -1.90 1.17 -7.97
CA LYS A 70 -1.94 0.36 -9.20
C LYS A 70 -1.75 1.20 -10.46
N GLU A 71 -1.13 0.62 -11.47
CA GLU A 71 -1.11 1.07 -12.87
C GLU A 71 -0.59 2.50 -13.16
N ILE A 72 0.15 3.11 -12.24
CA ILE A 72 0.74 4.46 -12.43
C ILE A 72 2.05 4.47 -13.22
N GLY A 73 2.55 3.31 -13.65
CA GLY A 73 3.79 3.18 -14.43
C GLY A 73 5.08 3.27 -13.60
N VAL A 74 4.99 3.23 -12.27
CA VAL A 74 6.13 3.35 -11.34
C VAL A 74 6.38 1.99 -10.67
N SER A 75 7.62 1.50 -10.69
CA SER A 75 7.95 0.21 -10.06
C SER A 75 7.84 0.28 -8.54
N VAL A 76 7.13 -0.69 -7.97
CA VAL A 76 7.04 -0.92 -6.52
C VAL A 76 8.39 -1.30 -5.96
N TRP A 77 9.11 -2.21 -6.63
CA TRP A 77 10.41 -2.70 -6.18
C TRP A 77 11.46 -1.59 -6.17
N ASP A 78 11.49 -0.75 -7.21
CA ASP A 78 12.45 0.35 -7.30
C ASP A 78 12.15 1.39 -6.23
N THR A 79 10.88 1.77 -6.02
CA THR A 79 10.52 2.66 -4.91
C THR A 79 10.90 2.05 -3.57
N TRP A 80 10.53 0.80 -3.30
CA TRP A 80 10.85 0.10 -2.04
C TRP A 80 12.34 0.18 -1.70
N ASN A 81 13.20 -0.06 -2.71
CA ASN A 81 14.65 -0.10 -2.55
C ASN A 81 15.38 1.25 -2.68
N ASN A 82 14.67 2.34 -2.95
CA ASN A 82 15.26 3.65 -3.14
C ASN A 82 15.74 4.28 -1.81
N ALA A 83 16.78 3.68 -1.23
CA ALA A 83 17.33 4.08 0.06
C ALA A 83 17.82 5.53 0.02
N GLY A 84 17.51 6.29 1.09
CA GLY A 84 17.85 7.71 1.18
C GLY A 84 16.87 8.65 0.48
N VAL A 85 15.86 8.12 -0.23
CA VAL A 85 14.73 8.90 -0.75
C VAL A 85 13.50 8.55 0.08
N HIS A 86 12.80 9.56 0.60
CA HIS A 86 11.63 9.38 1.44
C HIS A 86 10.61 10.50 1.21
N ASP A 87 9.35 10.16 1.40
CA ASP A 87 8.18 11.03 1.18
C ASP A 87 7.58 11.56 2.48
N ASP A 88 8.28 11.36 3.60
CA ASP A 88 7.97 11.91 4.91
C ASP A 88 9.21 12.51 5.58
N ASN A 89 9.01 13.16 6.73
CA ASN A 89 10.07 13.78 7.53
C ASN A 89 11.09 14.66 6.74
N PRO A 90 10.64 15.76 6.08
CA PRO A 90 9.26 16.20 5.93
C PRO A 90 8.57 15.65 4.68
N ILE A 91 7.23 15.64 4.70
CA ILE A 91 6.45 15.41 3.48
C ILE A 91 6.77 16.51 2.45
N PRO A 92 7.17 16.17 1.20
CA PRO A 92 7.42 17.15 0.14
C PRO A 92 6.17 17.99 -0.14
N SER A 93 6.35 19.28 -0.44
CA SER A 93 5.23 20.20 -0.67
C SER A 93 4.39 19.84 -1.90
N ASP A 94 4.97 19.14 -2.86
CA ASP A 94 4.32 18.65 -4.08
C ASP A 94 3.80 17.21 -3.95
N PHE A 95 3.96 16.56 -2.79
CA PHE A 95 3.51 15.19 -2.60
C PHE A 95 1.97 15.12 -2.53
N PRO A 96 1.28 14.36 -3.40
CA PRO A 96 -0.17 14.35 -3.39
C PRO A 96 -0.73 13.66 -2.15
N PHE A 97 -1.68 14.31 -1.47
CA PHE A 97 -2.33 13.72 -0.28
C PHE A 97 -3.10 12.44 -0.56
N ALA A 98 -3.63 12.28 -1.78
CA ALA A 98 -4.24 11.03 -2.21
C ALA A 98 -3.26 9.84 -2.09
N CYS A 99 -1.95 10.09 -2.21
CA CYS A 99 -0.89 9.09 -2.02
C CYS A 99 -0.54 8.82 -0.56
N LEU A 100 -1.15 9.54 0.39
CA LEU A 100 -1.05 9.26 1.83
C LEU A 100 -2.31 8.60 2.39
N ARG A 101 -3.32 8.40 1.54
CA ARG A 101 -4.63 7.88 1.91
C ARG A 101 -4.84 6.46 1.37
N LEU A 102 -5.67 5.73 2.10
CA LEU A 102 -6.23 4.43 1.68
C LEU A 102 -7.64 4.59 1.07
N ALA A 103 -8.20 5.79 1.06
CA ALA A 103 -9.47 6.10 0.41
C ALA A 103 -9.33 7.38 -0.43
N ASP A 104 -10.15 7.50 -1.47
CA ASP A 104 -10.16 8.65 -2.39
C ASP A 104 -8.80 8.90 -3.06
N TYR A 105 -8.15 7.80 -3.45
CA TYR A 105 -6.80 7.76 -4.00
C TYR A 105 -6.72 7.98 -5.51
N SER A 106 -7.82 8.40 -6.16
CA SER A 106 -7.90 8.50 -7.62
C SER A 106 -6.90 9.49 -8.25
N SER A 107 -6.44 10.49 -7.49
CA SER A 107 -5.44 11.47 -7.91
C SER A 107 -4.01 11.13 -7.49
N CYS A 108 -3.77 9.95 -6.93
CA CYS A 108 -2.43 9.54 -6.57
C CYS A 108 -1.60 9.12 -7.80
N ASP A 109 -0.47 9.78 -8.02
CA ASP A 109 0.41 9.59 -9.18
C ASP A 109 1.76 8.93 -8.86
N ARG A 110 2.03 8.61 -7.58
CA ARG A 110 3.31 8.05 -7.11
C ARG A 110 3.13 7.15 -5.90
N HIS A 111 4.11 6.30 -5.65
CA HIS A 111 4.16 5.50 -4.42
C HIS A 111 4.65 6.38 -3.25
N PHE A 112 4.30 5.99 -2.03
CA PHE A 112 4.81 6.59 -0.80
C PHE A 112 5.84 5.66 -0.17
N ARG A 113 6.96 6.22 0.27
CA ARG A 113 8.03 5.53 0.99
C ARG A 113 8.48 6.34 2.21
N SER A 114 8.36 5.76 3.40
CA SER A 114 8.81 6.41 4.64
C SER A 114 10.32 6.26 4.87
N HIS A 115 10.92 7.26 5.53
CA HIS A 115 12.28 7.18 6.10
C HIS A 115 12.47 5.98 7.06
N ILE A 116 11.40 5.43 7.64
CA ILE A 116 11.44 4.23 8.50
C ILE A 116 12.00 3.01 7.75
N LEU A 117 11.82 2.91 6.43
CA LEU A 117 12.39 1.81 5.64
C LEU A 117 13.93 1.84 5.57
N ASP A 118 14.55 2.97 5.87
CA ASP A 118 16.01 3.09 5.99
C ASP A 118 16.51 2.93 7.43
N ASN A 119 15.61 3.07 8.41
CA ASN A 119 15.89 2.89 9.84
C ASN A 119 14.92 1.88 10.48
N TRP A 120 14.95 0.65 10.00
CA TRP A 120 14.06 -0.42 10.43
C TRP A 120 14.45 -0.95 11.82
N VAL A 121 13.94 -0.32 12.88
CA VAL A 121 14.26 -0.66 14.28
C VAL A 121 13.00 -0.55 15.15
N GLY A 122 12.85 -1.46 16.12
CA GLY A 122 11.80 -1.39 17.14
C GLY A 122 10.39 -1.75 16.63
N ILE A 123 10.29 -2.46 15.51
CA ILE A 123 9.01 -2.85 14.92
C ILE A 123 8.53 -4.16 15.57
N LYS A 124 7.30 -4.15 16.06
CA LYS A 124 6.64 -5.29 16.71
C LYS A 124 5.76 -6.05 15.73
N GLU A 125 4.96 -5.34 14.95
CA GLU A 125 4.02 -5.91 13.99
C GLU A 125 4.13 -5.18 12.64
N VAL A 126 3.96 -5.92 11.55
CA VAL A 126 3.84 -5.37 10.21
C VAL A 126 2.51 -5.80 9.60
N ARG A 127 1.68 -4.85 9.17
CA ARG A 127 0.42 -5.11 8.47
C ARG A 127 0.61 -4.83 6.98
N PHE A 128 0.40 -5.85 6.17
CA PHE A 128 0.37 -5.78 4.72
C PHE A 128 -1.08 -5.87 4.25
N SER A 129 -1.57 -4.85 3.55
CA SER A 129 -2.98 -4.69 3.22
C SER A 129 -3.20 -4.37 1.75
N PHE A 130 -4.31 -4.89 1.21
CA PHE A 130 -4.86 -4.50 -0.08
C PHE A 130 -6.15 -3.74 0.09
N ILE A 131 -6.28 -2.65 -0.66
CA ILE A 131 -7.47 -1.80 -0.66
C ILE A 131 -8.07 -1.79 -2.06
N LYS A 132 -9.39 -1.92 -2.13
CA LYS A 132 -10.18 -1.79 -3.35
C LYS A 132 -11.47 -1.05 -3.02
N GLU A 133 -11.87 -0.11 -3.86
CA GLU A 133 -13.10 0.67 -3.65
C GLU A 133 -13.18 1.25 -2.22
N ASN A 134 -12.08 1.88 -1.78
CA ASN A 134 -11.95 2.50 -0.46
C ASN A 134 -12.09 1.53 0.75
N SER A 135 -12.03 0.21 0.54
CA SER A 135 -12.18 -0.80 1.60
C SER A 135 -11.03 -1.80 1.60
N GLU A 136 -10.57 -2.21 2.79
CA GLU A 136 -9.57 -3.29 2.91
C GLU A 136 -10.19 -4.62 2.48
N VAL A 137 -9.63 -5.25 1.45
CA VAL A 137 -10.14 -6.49 0.85
C VAL A 137 -9.32 -7.73 1.20
N ALA A 138 -8.06 -7.54 1.61
CA ALA A 138 -7.20 -8.60 2.10
C ALA A 138 -6.09 -8.02 2.97
N PHE A 139 -5.63 -8.80 3.95
CA PHE A 139 -4.49 -8.43 4.77
C PHE A 139 -3.70 -9.65 5.25
N VAL A 140 -2.45 -9.40 5.62
CA VAL A 140 -1.62 -10.29 6.44
C VAL A 140 -0.96 -9.46 7.53
N LEU A 141 -1.06 -9.94 8.75
CA LEU A 141 -0.35 -9.41 9.91
C LEU A 141 0.87 -10.29 10.17
N PHE A 142 2.04 -9.68 10.25
CA PHE A 142 3.31 -10.36 10.48
C PHE A 142 3.94 -9.92 11.81
N ASN A 143 4.73 -10.81 12.39
CA ASN A 143 5.65 -10.51 13.47
C ASN A 143 6.89 -9.79 12.91
N GLY A 144 7.01 -8.50 13.24
CA GLY A 144 8.12 -7.65 12.82
C GLY A 144 9.32 -7.64 13.76
N THR A 145 9.25 -8.37 14.88
CA THR A 145 10.34 -8.43 15.86
C THR A 145 11.56 -9.10 15.24
N ASP A 146 12.73 -8.48 15.45
CA ASP A 146 14.02 -8.95 14.95
C ASP A 146 14.03 -9.21 13.43
N THR A 147 13.34 -8.37 12.66
CA THR A 147 13.39 -8.39 11.19
C THR A 147 14.21 -7.22 10.66
N SER A 148 14.68 -7.38 9.42
CA SER A 148 14.97 -6.27 8.52
C SER A 148 13.70 -5.82 7.80
N ARG A 149 13.80 -4.72 7.03
CA ARG A 149 12.74 -4.28 6.12
C ARG A 149 12.32 -5.35 5.11
N ASP A 150 13.17 -6.33 4.78
CA ASP A 150 12.88 -7.31 3.72
C ASP A 150 12.53 -8.72 4.24
N SER A 151 12.77 -9.00 5.53
CA SER A 151 12.66 -10.35 6.09
C SER A 151 11.39 -10.63 6.91
N TRP A 152 10.56 -9.60 7.16
CA TRP A 152 9.28 -9.79 7.86
C TRP A 152 8.22 -10.48 6.99
N PHE A 153 8.30 -10.34 5.66
CA PHE A 153 7.36 -10.94 4.72
C PHE A 153 7.72 -12.41 4.47
N SER A 154 7.44 -13.26 5.45
CA SER A 154 7.65 -14.71 5.36
C SER A 154 6.52 -15.46 6.05
N GLN A 155 6.24 -16.67 5.57
CA GLN A 155 5.14 -17.48 6.09
C GLN A 155 5.25 -17.73 7.60
N ASP A 156 6.45 -18.06 8.08
CA ASP A 156 6.72 -18.35 9.49
C ASP A 156 6.52 -17.15 10.42
N ARG A 157 6.38 -15.95 9.86
CA ARG A 157 6.14 -14.71 10.62
C ARG A 157 4.68 -14.28 10.60
N ILE A 158 3.79 -15.00 9.93
CA ILE A 158 2.38 -14.66 9.89
C ILE A 158 1.76 -14.87 11.27
N LEU A 159 1.18 -13.81 11.81
CA LEU A 159 0.38 -13.81 13.04
C LEU A 159 -1.11 -14.00 12.74
N ASP A 160 -1.58 -13.34 11.66
CA ASP A 160 -2.98 -13.39 11.24
C ASP A 160 -3.12 -13.06 9.74
N SER A 161 -4.24 -13.41 9.12
CA SER A 161 -4.54 -13.02 7.74
C SER A 161 -6.04 -13.09 7.46
N SER A 162 -6.49 -12.46 6.37
CA SER A 162 -7.88 -12.55 5.89
C SER A 162 -8.29 -13.93 5.34
N TRP A 163 -7.40 -14.92 5.32
CA TRP A 163 -7.60 -16.22 4.65
C TRP A 163 -7.59 -17.42 5.61
N TYR A 164 -8.55 -18.34 5.41
CA TYR A 164 -8.81 -19.55 6.19
C TYR A 164 -8.96 -20.79 5.26
N PRO A 165 -8.59 -22.03 5.65
CA PRO A 165 -7.85 -22.40 6.85
C PRO A 165 -6.41 -21.85 6.76
N HIS A 166 -5.97 -21.22 7.86
CA HIS A 166 -4.86 -20.26 7.97
C HIS A 166 -3.68 -20.46 7.00
N LEU A 167 -3.35 -19.38 6.27
CA LEU A 167 -2.17 -19.24 5.41
C LEU A 167 -0.85 -19.72 6.04
N ILE A 168 -0.72 -19.61 7.36
CA ILE A 168 0.44 -20.08 8.13
C ILE A 168 0.72 -21.58 7.96
N ASN A 169 -0.29 -22.40 7.65
CA ASN A 169 -0.18 -23.86 7.52
C ASN A 169 -0.12 -24.34 6.06
N GLU A 170 -0.03 -23.42 5.10
CA GLU A 170 0.02 -23.77 3.68
C GLU A 170 1.38 -24.37 3.30
N VAL A 171 1.44 -25.69 3.15
CA VAL A 171 2.69 -26.41 2.86
C VAL A 171 3.13 -26.32 1.40
N THR A 172 2.28 -25.78 0.51
CA THR A 172 2.57 -25.71 -0.92
C THR A 172 3.03 -24.32 -1.39
N LEU A 173 3.24 -23.37 -0.47
CA LEU A 173 3.87 -22.08 -0.80
C LEU A 173 5.33 -22.31 -1.23
N THR A 174 5.74 -21.58 -2.27
CA THR A 174 7.11 -21.54 -2.75
C THR A 174 7.49 -20.08 -2.99
N GLU A 175 8.76 -19.74 -2.72
CA GLU A 175 9.31 -18.41 -3.03
C GLU A 175 8.65 -17.24 -2.28
N THR A 176 8.24 -17.45 -1.02
CA THR A 176 7.64 -16.38 -0.22
C THR A 176 8.63 -15.25 0.06
N GLY A 177 8.26 -14.01 -0.23
CA GLY A 177 9.12 -12.86 0.07
C GLY A 177 8.78 -11.59 -0.70
N ILE A 178 9.36 -10.47 -0.27
CA ILE A 178 9.19 -9.18 -0.96
C ILE A 178 9.84 -9.20 -2.36
N TYR A 179 11.04 -9.77 -2.47
CA TYR A 179 11.74 -9.91 -3.76
C TYR A 179 10.95 -10.77 -4.75
N GLY A 180 10.32 -11.83 -4.25
CA GLY A 180 9.53 -12.79 -5.04
C GLY A 180 10.34 -13.39 -6.20
N HIS A 181 9.67 -13.58 -7.35
CA HIS A 181 10.25 -14.17 -8.54
C HIS A 181 10.59 -13.09 -9.58
N TYR A 182 11.86 -12.99 -9.92
CA TYR A 182 12.35 -11.97 -10.86
C TYR A 182 13.27 -12.56 -11.93
N ASN A 183 12.98 -12.19 -13.17
CA ASN A 183 13.81 -12.40 -14.32
C ASN A 183 13.82 -11.11 -15.15
N LEU A 184 15.02 -10.52 -15.32
CA LEU A 184 15.25 -9.27 -16.06
C LEU A 184 14.46 -9.17 -17.37
N GLN A 185 14.37 -10.26 -18.13
CA GLN A 185 13.76 -10.24 -19.45
C GLN A 185 12.25 -10.50 -19.41
N TYR A 186 11.75 -11.27 -18.45
CA TYR A 186 10.41 -11.87 -18.56
C TYR A 186 9.47 -11.66 -17.38
N VAL A 187 9.95 -11.63 -16.12
CA VAL A 187 9.05 -11.71 -14.96
C VAL A 187 9.49 -10.76 -13.84
N ALA A 188 8.54 -10.07 -13.21
CA ALA A 188 8.78 -9.31 -11.99
C ALA A 188 7.56 -9.45 -11.09
N ARG A 189 7.57 -10.49 -10.25
CA ARG A 189 6.52 -10.81 -9.29
C ARG A 189 7.07 -10.52 -7.90
N ARG A 190 6.52 -9.52 -7.21
CA ARG A 190 6.96 -9.05 -5.88
C ARG A 190 5.91 -9.38 -4.82
N PHE A 191 6.29 -9.24 -3.54
CA PHE A 191 5.40 -9.48 -2.39
C PHE A 191 4.60 -10.77 -2.54
N TYR A 192 5.32 -11.87 -2.67
CA TYR A 192 4.78 -13.11 -3.21
C TYR A 192 4.40 -14.06 -2.07
N LEU A 193 3.12 -14.41 -1.97
CA LEU A 193 2.62 -15.56 -1.23
C LEU A 193 1.89 -16.43 -2.25
N PHE A 194 2.65 -17.34 -2.85
CA PHE A 194 2.29 -18.04 -4.07
C PHE A 194 2.76 -19.49 -4.01
N GLY A 195 2.11 -20.33 -4.79
CA GLY A 195 2.60 -21.68 -5.01
C GLY A 195 1.88 -22.35 -6.17
N PRO A 196 2.25 -23.59 -6.52
CA PRO A 196 3.50 -24.23 -6.12
C PRO A 196 4.68 -23.81 -7.03
N HIS A 197 4.48 -22.86 -7.96
CA HIS A 197 5.49 -22.45 -8.93
C HIS A 197 5.99 -23.60 -9.83
N ASN A 198 5.10 -24.53 -10.20
CA ASN A 198 5.42 -25.66 -11.10
C ASN A 198 5.09 -25.35 -12.57
N GLY A 199 4.87 -24.07 -12.88
CA GLY A 199 4.48 -23.58 -14.19
C GLY A 199 3.09 -22.96 -14.17
N CYS A 200 2.84 -22.07 -15.13
CA CYS A 200 1.64 -21.23 -15.16
C CYS A 200 0.31 -22.00 -14.99
N ALA A 201 0.26 -23.27 -15.42
CA ALA A 201 -0.93 -24.11 -15.35
C ALA A 201 -1.32 -24.54 -13.94
N ASP A 202 -0.37 -24.61 -13.01
CA ASP A 202 -0.59 -25.12 -11.65
C ASP A 202 -0.48 -24.05 -10.57
N ASP A 203 -0.07 -22.86 -11.00
CA ASP A 203 0.11 -21.69 -10.17
C ASP A 203 -1.20 -21.16 -9.55
N TRP A 204 -1.10 -20.76 -8.30
CA TRP A 204 -2.14 -20.15 -7.48
C TRP A 204 -1.51 -19.12 -6.54
N VAL A 205 -2.34 -18.25 -5.97
CA VAL A 205 -1.86 -17.09 -5.22
C VAL A 205 -2.72 -16.77 -4.00
N TYR A 206 -2.08 -16.33 -2.92
CA TYR A 206 -2.72 -15.49 -1.90
C TYR A 206 -2.49 -14.02 -2.20
N THR A 207 -1.25 -13.66 -2.50
CA THR A 207 -0.90 -12.33 -3.01
C THR A 207 0.30 -12.35 -3.96
N MET A 208 0.26 -11.44 -4.94
CA MET A 208 1.35 -11.16 -5.87
C MET A 208 1.23 -9.72 -6.38
N VAL A 209 2.37 -9.06 -6.54
CA VAL A 209 2.48 -7.79 -7.27
C VAL A 209 3.18 -8.05 -8.59
N ILE A 210 2.51 -7.77 -9.70
CA ILE A 210 3.16 -7.72 -11.01
C ILE A 210 3.76 -6.33 -11.19
N ASP A 211 5.08 -6.25 -11.27
CA ASP A 211 5.84 -4.99 -11.22
C ASP A 211 6.56 -4.71 -12.55
N ARG A 212 5.86 -4.99 -13.65
CA ARG A 212 6.29 -4.77 -15.04
C ARG A 212 5.07 -4.77 -15.97
N THR A 213 5.23 -4.34 -17.21
CA THR A 213 4.13 -4.17 -18.18
C THR A 213 3.78 -5.43 -18.97
N ASN A 214 4.44 -6.56 -18.73
CA ASN A 214 4.15 -7.84 -19.38
C ASN A 214 4.26 -9.00 -18.38
N GLU A 215 3.46 -10.04 -18.58
CA GLU A 215 3.47 -11.24 -17.74
C GLU A 215 3.31 -12.47 -18.64
N PRO A 216 4.38 -13.25 -18.86
CA PRO A 216 4.38 -14.37 -19.80
C PRO A 216 3.25 -15.38 -19.59
N CYS A 217 2.85 -15.64 -18.34
CA CYS A 217 1.75 -16.57 -18.08
C CYS A 217 0.39 -16.02 -18.53
N LEU A 218 0.19 -14.70 -18.45
CA LEU A 218 -0.97 -14.01 -19.02
C LEU A 218 -0.86 -13.91 -20.54
N ASP A 219 0.30 -13.51 -21.07
CA ASP A 219 0.53 -13.31 -22.50
C ASP A 219 0.37 -14.62 -23.30
N SER A 220 0.74 -15.75 -22.70
CA SER A 220 0.55 -17.07 -23.30
C SER A 220 -0.86 -17.64 -23.15
N GLY A 221 -1.78 -16.92 -22.51
CA GLY A 221 -3.14 -17.40 -22.19
C GLY A 221 -3.18 -18.54 -21.17
N ASN A 222 -2.12 -18.74 -20.38
CA ASN A 222 -2.13 -19.76 -19.33
C ASN A 222 -2.80 -19.25 -18.05
N TRP A 223 -2.76 -17.95 -17.78
CA TRP A 223 -3.50 -17.31 -16.72
C TRP A 223 -4.73 -16.59 -17.29
N HIS A 224 -5.85 -16.67 -16.57
CA HIS A 224 -7.15 -16.08 -16.89
C HIS A 224 -7.58 -15.08 -15.81
N ILE A 225 -6.63 -14.40 -15.18
CA ILE A 225 -6.87 -13.33 -14.19
C ILE A 225 -7.15 -12.00 -14.89
N PRO A 226 -7.75 -11.00 -14.20
CA PRO A 226 -8.02 -9.69 -14.81
C PRO A 226 -6.76 -9.11 -15.47
N PRO A 227 -6.84 -8.66 -16.74
CA PRO A 227 -5.69 -8.08 -17.43
C PRO A 227 -5.35 -6.71 -16.84
N PHE A 228 -4.13 -6.24 -17.11
CA PHE A 228 -3.64 -4.92 -16.72
C PHE A 228 -3.03 -4.21 -17.92
N GLN A 229 -2.99 -2.88 -17.87
CA GLN A 229 -2.43 -2.04 -18.92
C GLN A 229 -1.07 -1.43 -18.53
N SER A 230 -0.79 -1.36 -17.23
CA SER A 230 0.42 -0.75 -16.70
C SER A 230 0.87 -1.46 -15.41
N MET A 231 2.07 -1.13 -14.96
CA MET A 231 2.58 -1.57 -13.67
C MET A 231 2.37 -0.50 -12.59
N PRO A 232 2.35 -0.87 -11.31
CA PRO A 232 2.23 -2.23 -10.80
C PRO A 232 0.77 -2.70 -10.82
N THR A 233 0.53 -4.00 -10.78
CA THR A 233 -0.82 -4.55 -10.54
C THR A 233 -0.79 -5.50 -9.35
N PHE A 234 -1.78 -5.36 -8.46
CA PHE A 234 -1.85 -6.08 -7.19
C PHE A 234 -2.90 -7.18 -7.28
N TYR A 235 -2.47 -8.44 -7.24
CA TYR A 235 -3.37 -9.58 -7.19
C TYR A 235 -3.48 -10.14 -5.77
N TYR A 236 -4.70 -10.49 -5.41
CA TYR A 236 -5.00 -11.14 -4.13
C TYR A 236 -6.05 -12.24 -4.31
N SER A 237 -6.11 -13.16 -3.35
CA SER A 237 -7.20 -14.12 -3.28
C SER A 237 -8.48 -13.48 -2.72
N PRO A 238 -9.59 -13.45 -3.48
CA PRO A 238 -10.80 -12.74 -3.06
C PRO A 238 -11.69 -13.54 -2.11
N THR A 239 -11.36 -14.80 -1.85
CA THR A 239 -12.14 -15.66 -0.97
C THR A 239 -11.52 -15.69 0.40
N SER A 240 -12.32 -15.66 1.45
CA SER A 240 -11.83 -15.97 2.80
C SER A 240 -11.44 -17.44 2.94
N LEU A 241 -11.76 -18.31 1.97
CA LEU A 241 -11.51 -19.76 1.98
C LEU A 241 -10.14 -20.17 1.41
N GLY A 242 -9.15 -19.28 1.42
CA GLY A 242 -7.76 -19.63 1.12
C GLY A 242 -7.24 -19.06 -0.21
N ARG A 243 -6.47 -19.85 -0.95
CA ARG A 243 -5.83 -19.47 -2.21
C ARG A 243 -6.79 -19.16 -3.36
N ALA A 244 -6.34 -18.36 -4.31
CA ALA A 244 -7.00 -18.10 -5.57
C ALA A 244 -6.31 -18.78 -6.74
N SER A 245 -7.11 -19.21 -7.70
CA SER A 245 -6.63 -19.72 -8.97
C SER A 245 -6.17 -18.58 -9.87
N LEU A 246 -5.20 -18.89 -10.73
CA LEU A 246 -4.83 -18.05 -11.85
C LEU A 246 -5.50 -18.50 -13.15
N ARG A 247 -6.33 -19.54 -13.10
CA ARG A 247 -7.05 -20.15 -14.23
C ARG A 247 -8.51 -20.43 -13.91
N THR A 248 -9.34 -20.41 -14.94
CA THR A 248 -10.79 -20.69 -14.87
C THR A 248 -11.14 -22.16 -14.66
N ASP A 249 -10.22 -23.09 -14.92
CA ASP A 249 -10.46 -24.54 -14.88
C ASP A 249 -10.12 -25.18 -13.52
N LYS A 250 -9.75 -24.37 -12.52
CA LYS A 250 -9.45 -24.85 -11.17
C LYS A 250 -10.63 -24.61 -10.23
N ALA A 251 -10.67 -25.35 -9.13
CA ALA A 251 -11.74 -25.30 -8.14
C ALA A 251 -11.75 -24.02 -7.28
N TYR A 252 -10.71 -23.19 -7.36
CA TYR A 252 -10.59 -21.95 -6.58
C TYR A 252 -11.11 -20.74 -7.36
N PRO A 253 -11.67 -19.73 -6.68
CA PRO A 253 -12.00 -18.46 -7.33
C PRO A 253 -10.79 -17.84 -8.01
N LEU A 254 -11.01 -17.13 -9.11
CA LEU A 254 -9.95 -16.38 -9.78
C LEU A 254 -9.42 -15.27 -8.87
N ALA A 255 -8.11 -15.03 -8.93
CA ALA A 255 -7.50 -13.90 -8.26
C ALA A 255 -8.12 -12.58 -8.73
N GLN A 256 -8.28 -11.64 -7.80
CA GLN A 256 -8.79 -10.30 -8.09
C GLN A 256 -7.70 -9.25 -7.96
N THR A 257 -7.95 -8.08 -8.55
CA THR A 257 -7.07 -6.92 -8.43
C THR A 257 -7.50 -5.98 -7.32
N ALA A 258 -6.52 -5.40 -6.63
CA ALA A 258 -6.67 -4.29 -5.69
C ALA A 258 -6.14 -2.99 -6.29
N ASP A 259 -6.55 -1.85 -5.72
CA ASP A 259 -6.16 -0.52 -6.18
C ASP A 259 -4.92 0.02 -5.45
N VAL A 260 -4.77 -0.34 -4.18
CA VAL A 260 -3.67 0.11 -3.32
C VAL A 260 -3.10 -1.09 -2.57
N LEU A 261 -1.77 -1.14 -2.49
CA LEU A 261 -1.01 -1.96 -1.55
C LEU A 261 -0.49 -1.03 -0.46
N ALA A 262 -0.67 -1.37 0.81
CA ALA A 262 -0.13 -0.60 1.92
C ALA A 262 0.61 -1.47 2.93
N VAL A 263 1.69 -0.93 3.49
CA VAL A 263 2.47 -1.53 4.57
C VAL A 263 2.45 -0.56 5.75
N HIS A 264 1.95 -1.04 6.88
CA HIS A 264 1.98 -0.33 8.15
C HIS A 264 2.81 -1.09 9.16
N VAL A 265 3.43 -0.38 10.08
CA VAL A 265 4.16 -0.95 11.21
C VAL A 265 3.59 -0.46 12.52
N LYS A 266 3.68 -1.29 13.54
CA LYS A 266 3.46 -0.90 14.93
C LYS A 266 4.77 -1.07 15.69
N PHE A 267 5.16 -0.04 16.43
CA PHE A 267 6.35 -0.08 17.26
C PHE A 267 6.10 -0.80 18.59
N ALA A 268 7.18 -1.28 19.22
CA ALA A 268 7.16 -2.00 20.49
C ALA A 268 6.85 -1.10 21.70
#